data_AF-A0A433PBV1-F1
#
_entry.id   AF-A0A433PBV1-F1
#
_cell.length_a   1.000
_cell.length_b   1.000
_cell.length_c   1.000
_cell.angle_alpha   90.00
_cell.angle_beta   90.00
_cell.angle_gamma   90.00
#
_symmetry.space_group_name_H-M   'P 1'
#
loop_
_entity.id
_entity.type
_entity.pdbx_description
1 polymer ?
#
loop_
_entity_poly.entity_id
_entity_poly.type
_entity_poly.pdbx_seq_one_letter_code
_entity_poly.pdbx_strand_id
1 'polypeptide(L)'
;MLAKLLVLAALALQVTAQLPTNLDGIQSSASYAAQKSPVFPSGLVAKTPVAAVPTPGATIPTASLSQSATLTGYPPTWTIPPTDSPEVVAAIAAIDWSLVPNSPVKTFDASSNPIVTNYSASDPDCWWSDTNCVVPKVSYLPPDIWYCPRDGG
;
A
#
# COMPACT_ATOMS: atom_id res chain seq x y z
N MET A 1 69.64 -33.41 2.43
CA MET A 1 69.33 -32.09 3.03
C MET A 1 68.09 -31.54 2.35
N LEU A 2 66.89 -31.78 2.91
CA LEU A 2 65.66 -31.10 2.52
C LEU A 2 65.10 -30.48 3.80
N ALA A 3 65.11 -29.15 3.83
CA ALA A 3 64.69 -28.34 4.95
C ALA A 3 63.16 -28.26 4.99
N LYS A 4 62.64 -28.36 6.22
CA LYS A 4 61.28 -27.98 6.63
C LYS A 4 60.95 -26.59 6.09
N LEU A 5 59.79 -26.44 5.43
CA LEU A 5 59.12 -25.17 5.30
C LEU A 5 57.66 -25.33 5.73
N LEU A 6 57.35 -24.73 6.89
CA LEU A 6 56.00 -24.53 7.40
C LEU A 6 55.24 -23.64 6.42
N VAL A 7 54.07 -24.08 5.93
CA VAL A 7 53.12 -23.20 5.26
C VAL A 7 52.07 -22.81 6.30
N LEU A 8 52.06 -21.52 6.66
CA LEU A 8 51.00 -20.89 7.46
C LEU A 8 49.69 -20.93 6.68
N ALA A 9 48.68 -21.62 7.20
CA ALA A 9 47.31 -21.53 6.71
C ALA A 9 46.66 -20.24 7.24
N ALA A 10 46.38 -19.29 6.35
CA ALA A 10 45.58 -18.12 6.67
C ALA A 10 44.10 -18.53 6.80
N LEU A 11 43.54 -18.46 8.02
CA LEU A 11 42.10 -18.55 8.23
C LEU A 11 41.44 -17.27 7.71
N ALA A 12 40.76 -17.34 6.56
CA ALA A 12 39.81 -16.33 6.15
C ALA A 12 38.48 -16.57 6.91
N LEU A 13 38.19 -15.73 7.89
CA LEU A 13 36.90 -15.75 8.60
C LEU A 13 35.82 -15.17 7.68
N GLN A 14 35.05 -16.03 7.03
CA GLN A 14 33.91 -15.61 6.23
C GLN A 14 32.75 -15.27 7.17
N VAL A 15 32.48 -13.97 7.35
CA VAL A 15 31.26 -13.48 7.99
C VAL A 15 30.13 -13.68 6.99
N THR A 16 29.40 -14.79 7.09
CA THR A 16 28.11 -14.92 6.42
C THR A 16 27.11 -14.09 7.21
N ALA A 17 26.70 -12.95 6.66
CA ALA A 17 25.53 -12.24 7.14
C ALA A 17 24.30 -13.14 6.91
N GLN A 18 23.90 -13.89 7.94
CA GLN A 18 22.64 -14.61 7.93
C GLN A 18 21.52 -13.57 8.07
N LEU A 19 20.81 -13.30 6.96
CA LEU A 19 19.52 -12.62 7.05
C LEU A 19 18.60 -13.49 7.92
N PRO A 20 17.86 -12.91 8.89
CA PRO A 20 16.90 -13.67 9.67
C PRO A 20 15.81 -14.22 8.73
N THR A 21 15.71 -15.54 8.65
CA THR A 21 14.70 -16.27 7.85
C THR A 21 13.36 -16.44 8.57
N ASN A 22 13.11 -15.67 9.64
CA ASN A 22 11.87 -15.79 10.41
C ASN A 22 10.74 -15.01 9.73
N LEU A 23 10.14 -15.63 8.71
CA LEU A 23 8.83 -15.30 8.18
C LEU A 23 7.77 -16.17 8.88
N ASP A 24 7.69 -16.09 10.21
CA ASP A 24 6.56 -16.65 10.94
C ASP A 24 5.33 -15.78 10.68
N GLY A 25 4.53 -16.17 9.68
CA GLY A 25 3.27 -15.49 9.34
C GLY A 25 2.87 -15.52 7.88
N ILE A 26 3.77 -15.86 6.94
CA ILE A 26 3.36 -16.07 5.55
C ILE A 26 2.79 -17.47 5.42
N GLN A 27 1.51 -17.63 5.76
CA GLN A 27 0.76 -18.77 5.26
C GLN A 27 0.78 -18.70 3.74
N SER A 28 1.63 -19.53 3.12
CA SER A 28 1.52 -19.86 1.70
C SER A 28 0.15 -20.50 1.51
N SER A 29 -0.83 -19.67 1.23
CA SER A 29 -2.12 -20.10 0.72
C SER A 29 -1.98 -20.17 -0.80
N ALA A 30 -2.58 -21.20 -1.37
CA ALA A 30 -2.61 -21.45 -2.79
C ALA A 30 -2.96 -20.18 -3.59
N SER A 31 -2.19 -19.92 -4.66
CA SER A 31 -2.61 -19.23 -5.88
C SER A 31 -3.40 -17.90 -5.75
N TYR A 32 -2.94 -16.93 -4.95
CA TYR A 32 -3.46 -15.56 -5.10
C TYR A 32 -3.03 -14.97 -6.44
N ALA A 33 -3.88 -14.10 -7.00
CA ALA A 33 -3.56 -13.39 -8.23
C ALA A 33 -2.34 -12.49 -8.01
N ALA A 34 -1.41 -12.47 -8.98
CA ALA A 34 -0.24 -11.63 -8.90
C ALA A 34 -0.65 -10.15 -8.96
N GLN A 35 -0.29 -9.37 -7.95
CA GLN A 35 -0.50 -7.92 -7.96
C GLN A 35 0.59 -7.24 -8.81
N LYS A 36 0.17 -6.33 -9.69
CA LYS A 36 1.06 -5.49 -10.51
C LYS A 36 0.90 -4.04 -10.06
N SER A 37 1.96 -3.47 -9.49
CA SER A 37 1.99 -2.03 -9.23
C SER A 37 2.28 -1.28 -10.54
N PRO A 38 1.63 -0.12 -10.78
CA PRO A 38 1.99 0.73 -11.92
C PRO A 38 3.41 1.26 -11.75
N VAL A 39 4.10 1.47 -12.87
CA VAL A 39 5.40 2.15 -12.88
C VAL A 39 5.11 3.66 -12.80
N PHE A 40 5.55 4.30 -11.72
CA PHE A 40 5.40 5.75 -11.59
C PHE A 40 6.29 6.48 -12.61
N PRO A 41 5.77 7.51 -13.31
CA PRO A 41 6.55 8.29 -14.26
C PRO A 41 7.73 9.01 -13.59
N SER A 42 8.89 9.01 -14.25
CA SER A 42 10.10 9.71 -13.79
C SER A 42 10.00 11.24 -13.80
N GLY A 43 8.92 11.79 -14.38
CA GLY A 43 8.64 13.24 -14.47
C GLY A 43 7.80 13.80 -13.32
N LEU A 44 7.36 12.96 -12.37
CA LEU A 44 6.65 13.45 -11.19
C LEU A 44 7.61 14.23 -10.29
N VAL A 45 7.49 15.55 -10.31
CA VAL A 45 8.20 16.40 -9.35
C VAL A 45 7.49 16.27 -8.01
N ALA A 46 8.13 15.60 -7.05
CA ALA A 46 7.67 15.60 -5.68
C ALA A 46 7.60 17.04 -5.18
N LYS A 47 6.38 17.61 -5.06
CA LYS A 47 6.17 18.78 -4.22
C LYS A 47 6.29 18.30 -2.78
N THR A 48 7.48 18.32 -2.22
CA THR A 48 7.72 18.00 -0.81
C THR A 48 6.90 18.96 0.06
N PRO A 49 5.85 18.50 0.77
CA PRO A 49 5.13 19.34 1.72
C PRO A 49 5.80 19.29 3.11
N VAL A 50 6.72 18.35 3.33
CA VAL A 50 7.40 18.14 4.60
C VAL A 50 8.66 18.98 4.61
N ALA A 51 8.56 20.19 5.18
CA ALA A 51 9.70 21.09 5.38
C ALA A 51 10.69 20.55 6.41
N ALA A 52 10.24 19.71 7.35
CA ALA A 52 11.08 19.00 8.32
C ALA A 52 10.30 17.85 8.97
N VAL A 53 10.99 16.74 9.26
CA VAL A 53 10.51 15.73 10.21
C VAL A 53 10.98 16.17 11.60
N PRO A 54 10.11 16.24 12.62
CA PRO A 54 10.51 16.56 13.99
C PRO A 54 11.58 15.58 14.49
N THR A 55 12.63 16.08 15.15
CA THR A 55 13.64 15.23 15.79
C THR A 55 13.00 14.38 16.89
N PRO A 56 13.45 13.13 17.10
CA PRO A 56 13.00 12.32 18.23
C PRO A 56 13.14 13.09 19.56
N GLY A 57 12.05 13.30 20.28
CA GLY A 57 12.00 14.07 21.52
C GLY A 57 11.65 15.57 21.37
N ALA A 58 11.43 16.06 20.16
CA ALA A 58 10.93 17.42 19.96
C ALA A 58 9.44 17.51 20.35
N THR A 59 9.05 18.64 20.96
CA THR A 59 7.64 18.97 21.21
C THR A 59 6.93 19.13 19.88
N ILE A 60 6.03 18.20 19.54
CA ILE A 60 5.19 18.32 18.36
C ILE A 60 4.17 19.44 18.64
N PRO A 61 4.11 20.51 17.83
CA PRO A 61 3.08 21.51 18.00
C PRO A 61 1.71 20.84 17.78
N THR A 62 0.95 20.66 18.87
CA THR A 62 -0.42 20.13 18.88
C THR A 62 -1.48 21.22 18.68
N ALA A 63 -1.05 22.43 18.30
CA ALA A 63 -1.95 23.53 18.02
C ALA A 63 -2.87 23.18 16.84
N SER A 64 -4.06 23.76 16.83
CA SER A 64 -5.01 23.63 15.71
C SER A 64 -4.30 23.96 14.40
N LEU A 65 -4.41 23.05 13.43
CA LEU A 65 -3.95 23.29 12.07
C LEU A 65 -4.59 24.59 11.57
N SER A 66 -3.77 25.51 11.07
CA SER A 66 -4.27 26.76 10.51
C SER A 66 -5.16 26.44 9.31
N GLN A 67 -6.47 26.59 9.49
CA GLN A 67 -7.47 26.39 8.43
C GLN A 67 -7.29 27.46 7.38
N SER A 68 -6.45 27.21 6.38
CA SER A 68 -6.49 27.79 5.03
C SER A 68 -5.16 27.50 4.32
N ALA A 69 -4.97 26.28 3.84
CA ALA A 69 -3.99 26.07 2.78
C ALA A 69 -4.65 26.47 1.47
N THR A 70 -4.12 27.49 0.79
CA THR A 70 -4.49 27.75 -0.61
C THR A 70 -4.02 26.55 -1.43
N LEU A 71 -4.96 25.77 -1.95
CA LEU A 71 -4.69 24.55 -2.72
C LEU A 71 -4.28 24.87 -4.18
N THR A 72 -3.49 25.91 -4.39
CA THR A 72 -3.04 26.31 -5.73
C THR A 72 -2.17 25.21 -6.35
N GLY A 73 -2.66 24.65 -7.46
CA GLY A 73 -2.05 23.52 -8.16
C GLY A 73 -2.62 22.15 -7.79
N TYR A 74 -3.60 22.07 -6.88
CA TYR A 74 -4.39 20.85 -6.67
C TYR A 74 -5.63 20.86 -7.59
N PRO A 75 -6.10 19.69 -8.04
CA PRO A 75 -7.33 19.60 -8.82
C PRO A 75 -8.55 20.05 -8.00
N PRO A 76 -9.62 20.53 -8.67
CA PRO A 76 -10.89 20.79 -8.00
C PRO A 76 -11.46 19.51 -7.38
N THR A 77 -12.04 19.64 -6.19
CA THR A 77 -12.67 18.52 -5.48
C THR A 77 -13.81 17.93 -6.31
N TRP A 78 -14.01 16.62 -6.18
CA TRP A 78 -15.13 15.88 -6.82
C TRP A 78 -15.20 15.97 -8.34
N THR A 79 -14.09 16.32 -9.00
CA THR A 79 -14.01 16.28 -10.46
C THR A 79 -13.34 15.00 -10.94
N ILE A 80 -13.84 14.47 -12.06
CA ILE A 80 -13.24 13.31 -12.69
C ILE A 80 -11.93 13.78 -13.35
N PRO A 81 -10.79 13.15 -13.02
CA PRO A 81 -9.52 13.48 -13.68
C PRO A 81 -9.56 13.08 -15.16
N PRO A 82 -8.80 13.76 -16.03
CA PRO A 82 -8.68 13.38 -17.43
C PRO A 82 -8.08 11.96 -17.55
N THR A 83 -8.59 11.17 -18.49
CA THR A 83 -8.19 9.76 -18.71
C THR A 83 -7.50 9.51 -20.05
N ASP A 84 -7.20 10.58 -20.79
CA ASP A 84 -6.66 10.57 -22.14
C ASP A 84 -5.13 10.62 -22.21
N SER A 85 -4.45 10.78 -21.07
CA SER A 85 -2.99 10.73 -21.05
C SER A 85 -2.49 9.32 -21.42
N PRO A 86 -1.37 9.20 -22.16
CA PRO A 86 -0.81 7.89 -22.52
C PRO A 86 -0.56 6.98 -21.31
N GLU A 87 -0.23 7.58 -20.17
CA GLU A 87 0.03 6.90 -18.90
C GLU A 87 -1.24 6.28 -18.31
N VAL A 88 -2.34 7.05 -18.28
CA VAL A 88 -3.62 6.55 -17.76
C VAL A 88 -4.18 5.48 -18.68
N VAL A 89 -4.07 5.65 -19.99
CA VAL A 89 -4.47 4.63 -20.97
C VAL A 89 -3.67 3.35 -20.79
N ALA A 90 -2.35 3.43 -20.63
CA ALA A 90 -1.50 2.27 -20.41
C ALA A 90 -1.83 1.55 -19.08
N ALA A 91 -2.09 2.31 -18.01
CA ALA A 91 -2.49 1.76 -16.72
C ALA A 91 -3.85 1.03 -16.81
N ILE A 92 -4.85 1.64 -17.46
CA ILE A 92 -6.17 1.02 -17.70
C ILE A 92 -6.05 -0.28 -18.51
N ALA A 93 -5.18 -0.30 -19.52
CA ALA A 93 -4.95 -1.47 -20.36
C ALA A 93 -4.19 -2.60 -19.64
N ALA A 94 -3.42 -2.29 -18.59
CA ALA A 94 -2.68 -3.28 -17.81
C ALA A 94 -3.53 -4.00 -16.76
N ILE A 95 -4.74 -3.51 -16.49
CA ILE A 95 -5.68 -4.14 -15.54
C ILE A 95 -6.27 -5.39 -16.18
N ASP A 96 -6.18 -6.52 -15.47
CA ASP A 96 -6.96 -7.71 -15.81
C ASP A 96 -8.41 -7.52 -15.37
N TRP A 97 -9.23 -7.00 -16.28
CA TRP A 97 -10.64 -6.74 -16.03
C TRP A 97 -11.47 -7.99 -15.73
N SER A 98 -10.95 -9.21 -15.98
CA SER A 98 -11.62 -10.45 -15.58
C SER A 98 -11.60 -10.69 -14.07
N LEU A 99 -10.65 -10.07 -13.36
CA LEU A 99 -10.51 -10.11 -11.91
C LEU A 99 -11.14 -8.88 -11.23
N VAL A 100 -11.82 -8.00 -11.96
CA VAL A 100 -12.52 -6.86 -11.37
C VAL A 100 -13.98 -7.26 -11.14
N PRO A 101 -14.47 -7.32 -9.88
CA PRO A 101 -15.87 -7.65 -9.61
C PRO A 101 -16.81 -6.61 -10.24
N ASN A 102 -17.90 -7.09 -10.85
CA ASN A 102 -18.91 -6.23 -11.45
C ASN A 102 -19.90 -5.69 -10.39
N SER A 103 -19.43 -4.77 -9.55
CA SER A 103 -20.21 -4.21 -8.45
C SER A 103 -20.93 -2.92 -8.88
N PRO A 104 -22.19 -2.69 -8.46
CA PRO A 104 -22.89 -1.45 -8.75
C PRO A 104 -22.27 -0.27 -8.01
N VAL A 105 -22.23 0.89 -8.67
CA VAL A 105 -21.71 2.16 -8.13
C VAL A 105 -22.45 2.51 -6.83
N LYS A 106 -21.68 2.73 -5.75
CA LYS A 106 -22.21 3.15 -4.45
C LYS A 106 -22.37 4.67 -4.42
N THR A 107 -23.44 5.14 -3.78
CA THR A 107 -23.80 6.56 -3.72
C THR A 107 -23.66 7.11 -2.30
N PHE A 108 -23.50 8.43 -2.24
CA PHE A 108 -23.38 9.20 -1.00
C PHE A 108 -24.49 10.25 -0.96
N ASP A 109 -24.91 10.63 0.24
CA ASP A 109 -25.87 11.70 0.45
C ASP A 109 -25.21 13.09 0.24
N ALA A 110 -26.02 14.15 0.32
CA ALA A 110 -25.54 15.53 0.19
C ALA A 110 -24.54 15.94 1.30
N SER A 111 -24.48 15.19 2.41
CA SER A 111 -23.54 15.37 3.51
C SER A 111 -22.30 14.48 3.38
N SER A 112 -22.12 13.80 2.24
CA SER A 112 -21.03 12.86 1.97
C SER A 112 -21.03 11.61 2.85
N ASN A 113 -22.18 11.23 3.43
CA ASN A 113 -22.32 9.94 4.12
C ASN A 113 -22.67 8.84 3.11
N PRO A 114 -22.14 7.62 3.26
CA PRO A 114 -22.48 6.49 2.42
C PRO A 114 -23.96 6.10 2.60
N ILE A 115 -24.68 5.90 1.50
CA ILE A 115 -26.09 5.48 1.53
C ILE A 115 -26.16 3.95 1.58
N VAL A 116 -26.30 3.39 2.78
CA VAL A 116 -26.35 1.92 3.02
C VAL A 116 -27.77 1.34 3.10
N THR A 117 -28.81 2.18 3.03
CA THR A 117 -30.19 1.85 3.43
C THR A 117 -30.89 0.75 2.62
N ASN A 118 -30.29 0.26 1.53
CA ASN A 118 -30.79 -0.86 0.74
C ASN A 118 -29.66 -1.84 0.37
N TYR A 119 -28.54 -1.78 1.09
CA TYR A 119 -27.46 -2.72 0.90
C TYR A 119 -27.84 -4.07 1.51
N SER A 120 -27.58 -5.15 0.78
CA SER A 120 -27.96 -6.49 1.24
C SER A 120 -27.07 -6.89 2.40
N ALA A 121 -27.67 -7.45 3.47
CA ALA A 121 -26.93 -8.03 4.60
C ALA A 121 -26.00 -9.19 4.19
N SER A 122 -26.19 -9.77 2.99
CA SER A 122 -25.25 -10.75 2.44
C SER A 122 -23.94 -10.15 1.95
N ASP A 123 -23.84 -8.82 1.84
CA ASP A 123 -22.63 -8.08 1.46
C ASP A 123 -22.01 -8.61 0.15
N PRO A 124 -22.76 -8.62 -0.96
CA PRO A 124 -22.33 -9.31 -2.18
C PRO A 124 -21.04 -8.74 -2.77
N ASP A 125 -20.75 -7.48 -2.50
CA ASP A 125 -19.65 -6.74 -3.12
C ASP A 125 -18.50 -6.45 -2.16
N CYS A 126 -18.59 -6.86 -0.88
CA CYS A 126 -17.62 -6.47 0.15
C CYS A 126 -17.54 -4.94 0.28
N TRP A 127 -18.64 -4.27 0.61
CA TRP A 127 -18.63 -2.82 0.68
C TRP A 127 -18.03 -2.32 2.00
N TRP A 128 -16.86 -1.68 1.91
CA TRP A 128 -16.14 -1.11 3.06
C TRP A 128 -17.02 -0.25 3.98
N SER A 129 -17.91 0.58 3.44
CA SER A 129 -18.72 1.48 4.26
C SER A 129 -19.84 0.79 5.06
N ASP A 130 -20.13 -0.49 4.78
CA ASP A 130 -21.15 -1.27 5.48
C ASP A 130 -20.52 -2.34 6.39
N THR A 131 -19.67 -3.21 5.84
CA THR A 131 -19.10 -4.37 6.56
C THR A 131 -17.61 -4.25 6.89
N ASN A 132 -16.96 -3.11 6.56
CA ASN A 132 -15.51 -2.92 6.57
C ASN A 132 -14.73 -3.85 5.61
N CYS A 133 -15.38 -4.75 4.87
CA CYS A 133 -14.75 -5.59 3.86
C CYS A 133 -13.43 -6.29 4.29
N VAL A 134 -13.39 -6.83 5.51
CA VAL A 134 -12.16 -7.48 6.04
C VAL A 134 -11.78 -8.75 5.27
N VAL A 135 -12.78 -9.46 4.73
CA VAL A 135 -12.58 -10.69 3.97
C VAL A 135 -13.19 -10.50 2.58
N PRO A 136 -12.38 -10.46 1.50
CA PRO A 136 -12.88 -10.33 0.14
C PRO A 136 -13.87 -11.46 -0.22
N LYS A 137 -14.86 -11.18 -1.07
CA LYS A 137 -15.78 -12.21 -1.59
C LYS A 137 -15.18 -13.02 -2.76
N VAL A 138 -13.95 -12.74 -3.14
CA VAL A 138 -13.23 -13.42 -4.22
C VAL A 138 -12.10 -14.27 -3.65
N SER A 139 -11.90 -15.47 -4.22
CA SER A 139 -10.93 -16.44 -3.70
C SER A 139 -9.48 -16.13 -4.04
N TYR A 140 -9.23 -15.29 -5.05
CA TYR A 140 -7.89 -14.95 -5.52
C TYR A 140 -7.25 -13.77 -4.78
N LEU A 141 -7.92 -13.21 -3.76
CA LEU A 141 -7.38 -12.17 -2.88
C LEU A 141 -7.28 -12.68 -1.43
N PRO A 142 -6.19 -12.35 -0.72
CA PRO A 142 -6.08 -12.64 0.70
C PRO A 142 -7.01 -11.72 1.53
N PRO A 143 -7.37 -12.11 2.77
CA PRO A 143 -8.02 -11.23 3.74
C PRO A 143 -7.22 -9.93 3.98
N ASP A 144 -7.92 -8.84 4.29
CA ASP A 144 -7.29 -7.54 4.56
C ASP A 144 -6.63 -7.49 5.94
N ILE A 145 -5.60 -6.66 6.08
CA ILE A 145 -4.89 -6.41 7.33
C ILE A 145 -5.61 -5.28 8.06
N TRP A 146 -6.60 -5.64 8.89
CA TRP A 146 -7.43 -4.69 9.63
C TRP A 146 -7.00 -4.47 11.08
N TYR A 147 -6.13 -5.34 11.61
CA TYR A 147 -5.67 -5.29 13.00
C TYR A 147 -4.19 -5.63 13.11
N CYS A 148 -3.44 -4.76 13.79
CA CYS A 148 -2.06 -5.00 14.19
C CYS A 148 -2.03 -5.39 15.67
N PRO A 149 -1.73 -6.66 16.02
CA PRO A 149 -1.81 -7.15 17.41
C PRO A 149 -0.77 -6.60 18.39
N ARG A 150 0.19 -5.77 17.93
CA ARG A 150 1.23 -5.17 18.77
C ARG A 150 1.42 -3.70 18.44
N ASP A 151 1.44 -2.88 19.48
CA ASP A 151 1.77 -1.45 19.39
C ASP A 151 3.30 -1.30 19.36
N GLY A 152 3.86 -1.01 18.18
CA GLY A 152 5.29 -0.69 18.02
C GLY A 152 6.19 -1.93 17.88
N GLY A 153 6.97 -1.95 16.80
CA GLY A 153 8.09 -2.88 16.61
C GLY A 153 9.30 -2.51 17.45
#